data_AF-A0A918EZW1-F1
#
_entry.id   AF-A0A918EZW1-F1
#
_cell.length_a   1.000
_cell.length_b   1.000
_cell.length_c   1.000
_cell.angle_alpha   90.00
_cell.angle_beta   90.00
_cell.angle_gamma   90.00
#
_symmetry.space_group_name_H-M   'P 1'
#
loop_
_entity.id
_entity.type
_entity.pdbx_description
1 polymer ?
#
loop_
_entity_poly.entity_id
_entity_poly.type
_entity_poly.pdbx_seq_one_letter_code
_entity_poly.pdbx_strand_id
1 'polypeptide(L)'
;MPLPTNMSDRDVKITNAEVLDVPQGIEVIGYGAYNLEDTQGLPLIVPEGYPYTPKYREFKDYSKEGFTVKSKKVSDVFYVAHLRVTGKIQRNVSECRFEYRQGEVVYTQTLRCGLELRLKK
;
A
#
# COMPACT_ATOMS: atom_id res chain seq x y z
N MET A 1 1.80 2.77 0.33
CA MET A 1 2.83 1.99 -0.40
C MET A 1 3.05 2.67 -1.76
N PRO A 2 4.14 2.40 -2.51
CA PRO A 2 4.35 3.08 -3.79
C PRO A 2 3.18 2.82 -4.74
N LEU A 3 2.78 3.86 -5.50
CA LEU A 3 1.69 3.77 -6.45
C LEU A 3 2.09 2.84 -7.61
N PRO A 4 1.34 1.76 -7.90
CA PRO A 4 1.69 0.84 -8.97
C PRO A 4 1.72 1.55 -10.34
N THR A 5 2.81 1.37 -11.07
CA THR A 5 2.95 1.85 -12.45
C THR A 5 3.29 0.65 -13.35
N ASN A 6 2.46 0.40 -14.36
CA ASN A 6 2.67 -0.69 -15.30
C ASN A 6 3.42 -0.18 -16.53
N MET A 7 4.71 -0.53 -16.62
CA MET A 7 5.57 -0.16 -17.75
C MET A 7 5.56 -1.19 -18.88
N SER A 8 4.88 -2.33 -18.73
CA SER A 8 4.82 -3.37 -19.74
C SER A 8 3.77 -3.07 -20.83
N ASP A 9 3.77 -3.85 -21.91
CA ASP A 9 2.83 -3.71 -23.02
C ASP A 9 1.50 -4.44 -22.79
N ARG A 10 1.32 -5.10 -21.64
CA ARG A 10 0.11 -5.86 -21.30
C ARG A 10 -0.44 -5.41 -19.95
N ASP A 11 -1.74 -5.56 -19.76
CA ASP A 11 -2.38 -5.31 -18.47
C ASP A 11 -1.78 -6.20 -17.38
N VAL A 12 -1.67 -5.66 -16.16
CA VAL A 12 -1.25 -6.41 -14.97
C VAL A 12 -2.34 -6.33 -13.92
N LYS A 13 -2.65 -7.46 -13.29
CA LYS A 13 -3.56 -7.51 -12.14
C LYS A 13 -2.73 -7.58 -10.87
N ILE A 14 -2.72 -6.53 -10.06
CA ILE A 14 -2.12 -6.58 -8.73
C ILE A 14 -3.04 -7.41 -7.84
N THR A 15 -2.48 -8.41 -7.15
CA THR A 15 -3.24 -9.38 -6.35
C THR A 15 -2.94 -9.27 -4.87
N ASN A 16 -1.76 -8.77 -4.49
CA ASN A 16 -1.40 -8.58 -3.10
C ASN A 16 -0.32 -7.50 -2.96
N ALA A 17 -0.27 -6.87 -1.79
CA ALA A 17 0.87 -6.07 -1.39
C ALA A 17 1.07 -6.15 0.12
N GLU A 18 2.31 -6.31 0.55
CA GLU A 18 2.69 -6.36 1.96
C GLU A 18 3.92 -5.52 2.28
N VAL A 19 4.03 -5.12 3.55
CA VAL A 19 5.25 -4.53 4.10
C VAL A 19 6.16 -5.64 4.61
N LEU A 20 7.44 -5.58 4.28
CA LEU A 20 8.46 -6.50 4.76
C LEU A 20 9.25 -5.90 5.93
N ASP A 21 9.88 -6.78 6.72
CA ASP A 21 10.81 -6.42 7.81
C ASP A 21 10.26 -5.37 8.78
N VAL A 22 9.00 -5.53 9.19
CA VAL A 22 8.31 -4.63 10.12
C VAL A 22 9.15 -4.48 11.40
N PRO A 23 9.57 -3.26 11.77
CA PRO A 23 10.45 -3.06 12.91
C PRO A 23 9.68 -3.21 14.23
N GLN A 24 10.41 -3.53 15.30
CA GLN A 24 9.87 -3.51 16.65
C GLN A 24 9.22 -2.15 16.97
N GLY A 25 8.08 -2.19 17.67
CA GLY A 25 7.28 -1.01 17.98
C GLY A 25 6.23 -0.67 16.92
N ILE A 26 6.19 -1.42 15.81
CA ILE A 26 5.14 -1.37 14.80
C ILE A 26 4.49 -2.75 14.66
N GLU A 27 3.17 -2.77 14.56
CA GLU A 27 2.37 -3.93 14.19
C GLU A 27 1.59 -3.58 12.92
N VAL A 28 1.60 -4.47 11.92
CA VAL A 28 0.69 -4.36 10.78
C VAL A 28 -0.63 -5.01 11.17
N ILE A 29 -1.70 -4.23 11.23
CA ILE A 29 -3.03 -4.71 11.63
C ILE A 29 -3.93 -5.02 10.43
N GLY A 30 -3.47 -4.72 9.22
CA GLY A 30 -4.17 -5.06 7.99
C GLY A 30 -3.63 -4.33 6.77
N TYR A 31 -4.17 -4.68 5.62
CA TYR A 31 -3.91 -4.04 4.34
C TYR A 31 -5.23 -3.67 3.68
N GLY A 32 -5.21 -2.62 2.86
CA GLY A 32 -6.33 -2.23 2.02
C GLY A 32 -5.83 -1.67 0.69
N ALA A 33 -6.70 -1.65 -0.32
CA ALA A 33 -6.42 -0.99 -1.58
C ALA A 33 -7.59 -0.10 -1.99
N TYR A 34 -7.32 1.18 -2.25
CA TYR A 34 -8.35 2.22 -2.40
C TYR A 34 -8.10 3.07 -3.64
N ASN A 35 -9.18 3.63 -4.21
CA ASN A 35 -9.09 4.52 -5.36
C ASN A 35 -8.63 5.93 -4.93
N LEU A 36 -7.74 6.54 -5.71
CA LEU A 36 -7.23 7.89 -5.50
C LEU A 36 -8.32 8.96 -5.49
N GLU A 37 -9.38 8.81 -6.30
CA GLU A 37 -10.50 9.76 -6.33
C GLU A 37 -11.28 9.75 -5.01
N ASP A 38 -11.57 8.56 -4.47
CA ASP A 38 -12.27 8.39 -3.19
C ASP A 38 -11.51 9.03 -2.03
N THR A 39 -10.17 8.94 -2.07
CA THR A 39 -9.29 9.49 -1.04
C THR A 39 -8.78 10.91 -1.35
N GLN A 40 -9.25 11.52 -2.45
CA GLN A 40 -8.83 12.85 -2.93
C GLN A 40 -7.30 13.00 -3.09
N GLY A 41 -6.64 11.93 -3.56
CA GLY A 41 -5.19 11.84 -3.74
C GLY A 41 -4.56 10.73 -2.90
N LEU A 42 -3.23 10.68 -2.86
CA LEU A 42 -2.48 9.67 -2.13
C LEU A 42 -2.21 10.15 -0.68
N PRO A 43 -2.88 9.58 0.34
CA PRO A 43 -2.63 9.93 1.73
C PRO A 43 -1.23 9.51 2.16
N LEU A 44 -0.46 10.48 2.67
CA LEU A 44 0.89 10.25 3.19
C LEU A 44 0.86 10.20 4.72
N ILE A 45 1.02 9.00 5.29
CA ILE A 45 1.22 8.76 6.73
C ILE A 45 0.25 9.56 7.62
N VAL A 46 -1.01 9.12 7.66
CA VAL A 46 -2.05 9.80 8.43
C VAL A 46 -2.59 8.88 9.53
N PRO A 47 -2.77 9.38 10.77
CA PRO A 47 -3.48 8.63 11.80
C PRO A 47 -4.97 8.50 11.43
N GLU A 48 -5.50 7.29 11.42
CA GLU A 48 -6.92 7.05 11.12
C GLU A 48 -7.82 7.76 12.14
N GLY A 49 -8.86 8.45 11.66
CA GLY A 49 -9.83 9.17 12.49
C GLY A 49 -9.46 10.63 12.82
N TYR A 50 -8.31 11.13 12.39
CA TYR A 50 -7.99 12.55 12.49
C TYR A 50 -8.82 13.39 11.48
N PRO A 51 -9.02 14.70 11.74
CA PRO A 51 -9.67 15.59 10.79
C PRO A 51 -9.02 15.52 9.40
N TYR A 52 -9.84 15.52 8.34
CA TYR A 52 -9.40 15.46 6.94
C TYR A 52 -8.65 14.18 6.54
N THR A 53 -8.76 13.11 7.33
CA THR A 53 -8.21 11.80 6.94
C THR A 53 -9.25 10.96 6.18
N PRO A 54 -8.81 10.16 5.18
CA PRO A 54 -9.72 9.29 4.44
C PRO A 54 -10.42 8.31 5.37
N LYS A 55 -11.73 8.17 5.21
CA LYS A 55 -12.54 7.21 5.96
C LYS A 55 -12.53 5.86 5.27
N TYR A 56 -11.40 5.16 5.33
CA TYR A 56 -11.14 3.93 4.56
C TYR A 56 -12.25 2.86 4.64
N ARG A 57 -12.90 2.72 5.80
CA ARG A 57 -14.00 1.77 6.01
C ARG A 57 -15.27 2.08 5.20
N GLU A 58 -15.43 3.32 4.75
CA GLU A 58 -16.55 3.76 3.93
C GLU A 58 -16.27 3.56 2.42
N PHE A 59 -15.02 3.28 2.04
CA PHE A 59 -14.62 3.11 0.64
C PHE A 59 -14.63 1.64 0.22
N LYS A 60 -14.73 1.43 -1.10
CA LYS A 60 -14.53 0.09 -1.66
C LYS A 60 -13.06 -0.31 -1.50
N ASP A 61 -12.84 -1.43 -0.82
CA ASP A 61 -11.52 -2.06 -0.69
C ASP A 61 -11.31 -3.08 -1.82
N TYR A 62 -10.30 -2.85 -2.65
CA TYR A 62 -9.92 -3.70 -3.77
C TYR A 62 -8.86 -4.75 -3.39
N SER A 63 -8.40 -4.81 -2.13
CA SER A 63 -7.28 -5.66 -1.71
C SER A 63 -7.56 -7.16 -1.89
N LYS A 64 -8.81 -7.59 -1.66
CA LYS A 64 -9.20 -9.01 -1.76
C LYS A 64 -9.38 -9.49 -3.19
N GLU A 65 -10.01 -8.67 -4.03
CA GLU A 65 -10.29 -9.01 -5.43
C GLU A 65 -9.13 -8.70 -6.37
N GLY A 66 -8.21 -7.84 -5.92
CA GLY A 66 -7.14 -7.25 -6.72
C GLY A 66 -7.67 -6.21 -7.71
N PHE A 67 -6.77 -5.50 -8.36
CA PHE A 67 -7.12 -4.48 -9.35
C PHE A 67 -6.19 -4.53 -10.57
N THR A 68 -6.69 -4.05 -11.70
CA THR A 68 -5.94 -4.05 -12.95
C THR A 68 -5.28 -2.70 -13.19
N VAL A 69 -3.99 -2.71 -13.48
CA VAL A 69 -3.25 -1.55 -13.98
C VAL A 69 -3.04 -1.75 -15.48
N LYS A 70 -3.64 -0.86 -16.27
CA LYS A 70 -3.57 -0.93 -17.72
C LYS A 70 -2.15 -0.81 -18.23
N SER A 71 -1.88 -1.43 -19.38
CA SER A 71 -0.60 -1.29 -20.10
C SER A 71 -0.18 0.17 -20.23
N LYS A 72 1.09 0.48 -19.92
CA LYS A 72 1.68 1.83 -19.95
C LYS A 72 0.93 2.90 -19.14
N LYS A 73 0.27 2.50 -18.04
CA LYS A 73 -0.47 3.42 -17.16
C LYS A 73 0.00 3.35 -15.71
N VAL A 74 -0.23 4.46 -15.03
CA VAL A 74 -0.21 4.56 -13.57
C VAL A 74 -1.57 4.08 -13.05
N SER A 75 -1.58 3.40 -11.90
CA SER A 75 -2.83 2.94 -11.29
C SER A 75 -3.61 4.08 -10.63
N ASP A 76 -4.93 4.01 -10.72
CA ASP A 76 -5.84 4.84 -9.91
C ASP A 76 -6.08 4.22 -8.52
N VAL A 77 -5.57 3.02 -8.25
CA VAL A 77 -5.72 2.31 -6.98
C VAL A 77 -4.36 2.12 -6.33
N PHE A 78 -4.28 2.38 -5.03
CA PHE A 78 -3.06 2.24 -4.24
C PHE A 78 -3.27 1.34 -3.04
N TYR A 79 -2.21 0.62 -2.65
CA TYR A 79 -2.20 -0.15 -1.40
C TYR A 79 -1.77 0.69 -0.21
N VAL A 80 -2.42 0.44 0.92
CA VAL A 80 -2.06 0.93 2.25
C VAL A 80 -1.85 -0.21 3.22
N ALA A 81 -0.92 -0.01 4.14
CA ALA A 81 -0.78 -0.84 5.33
C ALA A 81 -1.37 -0.08 6.51
N HIS A 82 -2.30 -0.68 7.23
CA HIS A 82 -2.78 -0.16 8.50
C HIS A 82 -1.79 -0.57 9.57
N LEU A 83 -1.18 0.42 10.21
CA LEU A 83 -0.14 0.23 11.21
C LEU A 83 -0.64 0.63 12.59
N ARG A 84 -0.32 -0.18 13.59
CA ARG A 84 -0.45 0.19 15.01
C ARG A 84 0.94 0.40 15.58
N VAL A 85 1.15 1.56 16.20
CA VAL A 85 2.33 1.79 17.02
C VAL A 85 2.14 1.08 18.35
N THR A 86 3.03 0.15 18.67
CA THR A 86 3.01 -0.64 19.91
C THR A 86 4.12 -0.25 20.87
N GLY A 87 5.09 0.56 20.44
CA GLY A 87 6.20 1.00 21.28
C GLY A 87 7.24 1.81 20.52
N LYS A 88 8.45 1.90 21.08
CA LYS A 88 9.55 2.65 20.48
C LYS A 88 9.97 2.04 19.14
N ILE A 89 9.97 2.86 18.09
CA ILE A 89 10.39 2.50 16.74
C ILE A 89 11.87 2.83 16.58
N GLN A 90 12.70 1.83 16.27
CA GLN A 90 14.17 1.98 16.19
C GLN A 90 14.73 1.92 14.76
N ARG A 91 13.94 1.43 13.81
CA ARG A 91 14.31 1.30 12.39
C ARG A 91 13.13 1.69 11.52
N ASN A 92 13.41 2.07 10.28
CA ASN A 92 12.40 2.37 9.28
C ASN A 92 11.84 1.07 8.70
N VAL A 93 10.57 1.11 8.30
CA VAL A 93 10.06 0.16 7.30
C VAL A 93 10.74 0.51 5.98
N SER A 94 11.38 -0.45 5.32
CA SER A 94 12.19 -0.16 4.12
C SER A 94 11.66 -0.80 2.85
N GLU A 95 10.96 -1.92 2.95
CA GLU A 95 10.65 -2.77 1.81
C GLU A 95 9.17 -3.16 1.79
N CYS A 96 8.65 -3.25 0.57
CA CYS A 96 7.30 -3.70 0.30
C CYS A 96 7.38 -4.76 -0.79
N ARG A 97 6.55 -5.79 -0.68
CA ARG A 97 6.39 -6.81 -1.70
C ARG A 97 5.06 -6.63 -2.39
N PHE A 98 5.07 -6.69 -3.71
CA PHE A 98 3.88 -6.74 -4.54
C PHE A 98 3.82 -8.10 -5.24
N GLU A 99 2.63 -8.68 -5.27
CA GLU A 99 2.32 -9.82 -6.11
C GLU A 99 1.36 -9.36 -7.20
N TYR A 100 1.63 -9.79 -8.43
CA TYR A 100 0.78 -9.45 -9.56
C TYR A 100 0.77 -10.57 -10.59
N ARG A 101 -0.30 -10.60 -11.38
CA ARG A 101 -0.49 -11.53 -12.47
C ARG A 101 -0.47 -10.79 -13.80
N GLN A 102 0.21 -11.36 -14.79
CA GLN A 102 0.12 -10.92 -16.19
C GLN A 102 -0.19 -12.13 -17.06
N GLY A 103 -1.43 -12.21 -17.55
CA GLY A 103 -1.95 -13.44 -18.16
C GLY A 103 -2.10 -14.54 -17.12
N GLU A 104 -1.46 -15.69 -17.34
CA GLU A 104 -1.46 -16.83 -16.42
C GLU A 104 -0.26 -16.84 -15.45
N VAL A 105 0.75 -15.98 -15.70
CA VAL A 105 1.99 -15.97 -14.93
C VAL A 105 1.85 -15.06 -13.71
N VAL A 106 2.25 -15.57 -12.56
CA VAL A 106 2.31 -14.82 -11.29
C VAL A 106 3.75 -14.36 -11.06
N TYR A 107 3.90 -13.10 -10.69
CA TYR A 107 5.17 -12.46 -10.41
C TYR A 107 5.15 -11.87 -9.00
N THR A 108 6.34 -11.79 -8.42
CA THR A 108 6.58 -11.14 -7.14
C THR A 108 7.70 -10.11 -7.33
N GLN A 109 7.49 -8.92 -6.80
CA GLN A 109 8.46 -7.84 -6.86
C GLN A 109 8.62 -7.20 -5.49
N THR A 110 9.85 -7.19 -4.99
CA THR A 110 10.22 -6.43 -3.80
C THR A 110 10.71 -5.05 -4.22
N LEU A 111 10.12 -4.00 -3.64
CA LEU A 111 10.43 -2.61 -3.90
C LEU A 111 10.80 -1.92 -2.60
N ARG A 112 11.67 -0.91 -2.69
CA ARG A 112 11.87 0.01 -1.57
C ARG A 112 10.63 0.87 -1.39
N CYS A 113 10.10 0.92 -0.18
CA CYS A 113 8.93 1.74 0.19
C CYS A 113 9.15 2.49 1.51
N GLY A 114 10.40 2.90 1.73
CA GLY A 114 10.92 3.56 2.92
C GLY A 114 9.92 4.49 3.61
N LEU A 115 9.56 4.15 4.84
CA LEU A 115 8.69 4.93 5.70
C LEU A 115 9.44 5.20 7.01
N GLU A 116 9.57 6.48 7.35
CA GLU A 116 10.20 6.93 8.57
C GLU A 116 9.13 7.36 9.59
N LEU A 117 8.95 6.54 10.62
CA LEU A 117 8.06 6.84 11.74
C LEU A 117 8.89 7.02 13.01
N ARG A 118 8.78 8.21 13.62
CA ARG A 118 9.41 8.51 14.90
C ARG A 118 8.36 9.02 15.88
N LEU A 119 8.45 8.57 17.13
CA LEU A 119 7.65 9.14 18.21
C LEU A 119 8.32 10.43 18.68
N LYS A 120 7.51 11.47 18.94
CA LYS A 120 8.01 12.67 19.63
C LYS A 120 8.54 12.24 20.99
N LYS A 121 9.67 12.84 21.38
CA LYS A 121 10.21 12.70 22.73
C LYS A 121 9.30 13.37 23.74
#